data_AF-A0A8T3RQC8-F1
#
_entry.id   AF-A0A8T3RQC8-F1
#
_cell.length_a   1.000
_cell.length_b   1.000
_cell.length_c   1.000
_cell.angle_alpha   90.00
_cell.angle_beta   90.00
_cell.angle_gamma   90.00
#
_symmetry.space_group_name_H-M   'P 1'
#
loop_
_entity.id
_entity.type
_entity.pdbx_description
1 polymer ?
#
loop_
_entity_poly.entity_id
_entity_poly.type
_entity_poly.pdbx_seq_one_letter_code
_entity_poly.pdbx_strand_id
1 'polypeptide(L)' 'MDLSTELRRLLPRDAVIADPASLSVYECDALSAYRQPPKVVVLPRTAEEVQAILRLCHRLR' A
#
# COMPACT_ATOMS: atom_id res chain seq x y z
N MET A 1 -8.00 -8.65 10.76
CA MET A 1 -7.94 -8.97 9.31
C MET A 1 -6.69 -8.31 8.75
N ASP A 2 -5.96 -8.99 7.87
CA ASP A 2 -4.73 -8.45 7.27
C ASP A 2 -5.05 -7.50 6.10
N LEU A 3 -4.59 -6.25 6.18
CA LEU A 3 -4.81 -5.22 5.17
C LEU A 3 -4.23 -5.63 3.81
N SER A 4 -3.08 -6.32 3.81
CA SER A 4 -2.42 -6.75 2.56
C SER A 4 -3.28 -7.77 1.80
N THR A 5 -3.94 -8.66 2.53
CA THR A 5 -4.86 -9.67 1.98
C THR A 5 -6.08 -9.02 1.33
N GLU A 6 -6.69 -8.02 1.97
CA GLU A 6 -7.85 -7.33 1.40
C GLU A 6 -7.48 -6.50 0.16
N LEU A 7 -6.32 -5.84 0.17
CA LEU A 7 -5.82 -5.10 -1.00
C LEU A 7 -5.54 -6.01 -2.20
N ARG A 8 -5.01 -7.22 -1.98
CA ARG A 8 -4.77 -8.23 -3.04
C ARG A 8 -6.06 -8.76 -3.67
N ARG A 9 -7.23 -8.56 -3.06
CA ARG A 9 -8.54 -8.89 -3.65
C ARG A 9 -9.06 -7.81 -4.58
N LEU A 10 -8.64 -6.55 -4.36
CA LEU A 10 -9.10 -5.38 -5.11
C LEU A 10 -8.18 -5.03 -6.28
N LEU A 11 -6.90 -5.35 -6.17
CA LEU A 11 -5.86 -4.89 -7.10
C LEU A 11 -5.19 -6.06 -7.84
N PRO A 12 -4.56 -5.79 -9.00
CA PRO A 12 -3.65 -6.73 -9.64
C PRO A 12 -2.58 -7.26 -8.67
N ARG A 13 -2.13 -8.51 -8.86
CA ARG A 13 -1.17 -9.16 -7.95
C ARG A 13 0.13 -8.39 -7.77
N ASP A 14 0.59 -7.73 -8.81
CA ASP A 14 1.84 -6.96 -8.84
C ASP A 14 1.69 -5.52 -8.31
N ALA A 15 0.46 -5.09 -8.01
CA ALA A 15 0.18 -3.77 -7.48
C ALA A 15 0.20 -3.71 -5.94
N VAL A 16 0.53 -4.81 -5.24
CA VAL A 16 0.59 -4.84 -3.76
C VAL A 16 1.97 -5.29 -3.29
N ILE A 17 2.70 -4.36 -2.69
CA ILE A 17 4.03 -4.58 -2.11
C ILE A 17 3.87 -4.72 -0.59
N ALA A 18 4.34 -5.84 -0.04
CA ALA A 18 4.25 -6.14 1.39
C ALA A 18 5.48 -6.86 1.95
N ASP A 19 6.48 -7.20 1.12
CA ASP A 19 7.72 -7.77 1.60
C ASP A 19 8.64 -6.67 2.18
N PRO A 20 9.37 -6.93 3.27
CA PRO A 20 10.16 -5.91 3.94
C PRO A 20 11.25 -5.26 3.06
N ALA A 21 11.87 -6.04 2.17
CA ALA A 21 12.94 -5.55 1.30
C ALA A 21 12.43 -4.48 0.34
N SER A 22 11.32 -4.74 -0.35
CA SER A 22 10.72 -3.77 -1.27
C SER A 22 10.12 -2.57 -0.55
N LEU A 23 9.57 -2.76 0.66
CA LEU A 23 9.02 -1.67 1.46
C LEU A 23 10.08 -0.66 1.93
N SER A 24 11.34 -1.09 2.07
CA SER A 24 12.45 -0.19 2.45
C SER A 24 12.66 0.97 1.47
N VAL A 25 12.30 0.79 0.20
CA VAL A 25 12.36 1.85 -0.83
C VAL A 25 11.43 3.02 -0.52
N TYR A 26 10.37 2.76 0.25
CA TYR A 26 9.32 3.72 0.58
C TYR A 26 9.39 4.21 2.04
N GLU A 27 10.53 4.01 2.72
CA GLU A 27 10.67 4.37 4.13
C GLU A 27 10.85 5.89 4.37
N CYS A 28 11.16 6.66 3.33
CA CYS A 28 11.53 8.08 3.44
C CYS A 28 11.00 8.87 2.21
N ASP A 29 10.68 10.15 2.43
CA ASP A 29 10.11 11.09 1.45
C ASP A 29 11.12 12.16 1.00
N ALA A 30 12.33 11.73 0.63
CA ALA A 30 13.51 12.56 0.36
C ALA A 30 14.11 13.32 1.58
N LEU A 31 13.52 13.21 2.77
CA LEU A 31 14.11 13.69 4.02
C LEU A 31 14.79 12.54 4.78
N SER A 32 15.98 12.12 4.33
CA SER A 32 16.66 10.87 4.73
C SER A 32 16.97 10.66 6.22
N ALA A 33 16.89 11.72 7.02
CA ALA A 33 16.98 11.66 8.47
C ALA A 33 15.73 11.03 9.12
N TYR A 34 14.60 11.01 8.43
CA TYR A 34 13.34 10.44 8.90
C TYR A 34 13.01 9.20 8.07
N ARG A 35 12.91 8.06 8.76
CA ARG A 35 12.61 6.78 8.14
C ARG A 35 11.54 6.07 8.93
N GLN A 36 10.46 5.68 8.25
CA GLN A 36 9.39 4.89 8.81
C GLN A 36 8.84 3.95 7.73
N PRO A 37 9.24 2.66 7.73
CA PRO A 37 8.73 1.71 6.77
C PRO A 37 7.20 1.58 6.83
N PRO A 38 6.49 1.63 5.69
CA PRO A 38 5.05 1.44 5.65
C PRO A 38 4.67 -0.04 5.90
N LYS A 39 3.42 -0.29 6.26
CA LYS A 39 2.88 -1.67 6.41
C LYS A 39 2.63 -2.35 5.07
N VAL A 40 2.26 -1.58 4.05
CA VAL A 40 1.93 -2.03 2.69
C VAL A 40 2.05 -0.82 1.75
N VAL A 41 2.47 -1.06 0.51
CA VAL A 41 2.45 -0.06 -0.57
C VAL A 41 1.62 -0.61 -1.72
N VAL A 42 0.83 0.26 -2.36
CA VAL A 42 0.01 -0.11 -3.51
C VAL A 42 0.27 0.80 -4.71
N LEU A 43 0.24 0.21 -5.91
CA LEU A 43 0.53 0.88 -7.18
C LEU A 43 -0.71 0.80 -8.11
N PRO A 44 -1.78 1.58 -7.84
CA PRO A 44 -2.97 1.58 -8.66
C PRO A 44 -2.70 2.18 -10.05
N ARG A 45 -3.39 1.67 -11.05
CA ARG A 45 -3.31 2.07 -12.47
C ARG A 45 -4.49 2.93 -12.89
N THR A 46 -5.59 2.90 -12.14
CA THR A 46 -6.82 3.66 -12.48
C THR A 46 -7.38 4.43 -11.29
N ALA A 47 -8.22 5.41 -11.56
CA ALA A 47 -8.92 6.17 -10.53
C ALA A 47 -9.90 5.28 -9.76
N GLU A 48 -10.52 4.31 -10.42
CA GLU A 48 -11.45 3.36 -9.81
C GLU A 48 -10.76 2.50 -8.76
N GLU A 49 -9.53 2.04 -9.02
CA GLU A 49 -8.70 1.32 -8.06
C GLU A 49 -8.39 2.19 -6.83
N VAL A 50 -8.00 3.45 -7.03
CA VAL A 50 -7.77 4.42 -5.94
C VAL A 50 -9.03 4.58 -5.08
N GLN A 51 -10.20 4.75 -5.71
CA GLN A 51 -11.45 4.88 -4.98
C GLN A 51 -11.78 3.62 -4.17
N ALA A 52 -11.55 2.43 -4.71
CA ALA A 52 -11.77 1.17 -4.01
C ALA A 52 -10.86 1.03 -2.79
N ILE A 53 -9.57 1.39 -2.92
CA ILE A 53 -8.60 1.42 -1.82
C ILE A 53 -9.07 2.36 -0.70
N LEU A 54 -9.47 3.60 -1.04
CA LEU A 54 -9.91 4.58 -0.03
C LEU A 54 -11.18 4.12 0.70
N ARG A 55 -12.14 3.51 -0.01
CA ARG A 55 -13.34 2.91 0.61
C ARG A 55 -12.97 1.77 1.55
N LEU A 56 -12.02 0.91 1.17
CA LEU A 56 -11.51 -0.16 2.04
C LEU A 56 -10.87 0.43 3.32
N CYS A 57 -9.98 1.41 3.18
CA CYS A 57 -9.34 2.07 4.31
C CYS A 57 -10.36 2.72 5.26
N HIS A 58 -11.40 3.35 4.73
CA HIS A 58 -12.47 3.93 5.54
C HIS A 58 -13.26 2.86 6.30
N ARG A 59 -13.57 1.73 5.66
CA ARG A 59 -14.28 0.59 6.28
C ARG A 59 -13.46 -0.10 7.37
N LEU A 60 -12.13 -0.05 7.29
CA LEU A 60 -11.20 -0.69 8.22
C LEU A 60 -10.65 0.26 9.31
N ARG A 61 -11.13 1.51 9.37
CA ARG A 61 -10.75 2.47 10.43
C ARG A 61 -11.00 1.92 11.83
#